data_AF-A0A7V4MP01-F1
#
_entry.id   AF-A0A7V4MP01-F1
#
_cell.length_a   1.000
_cell.length_b   1.000
_cell.length_c   1.000
_cell.angle_alpha   90.00
_cell.angle_beta   90.00
_cell.angle_gamma   90.00
#
_symmetry.space_group_name_H-M   'P 1'
#
loop_
_entity.id
_entity.type
_entity.pdbx_description
1 polymer ?
#
loop_
_entity_poly.entity_id
_entity_poly.type
_entity_poly.pdbx_seq_one_letter_code
_entity_poly.pdbx_strand_id
1 'polypeptide(L)'
;FAVGQKPAVVNSVPVQVSPSGSLSCYWRMPFAKSARIVVRNDNPDRTTGLYWQVDWVALDALPPDSGYFHARYRQEYPAVSGRDYLIADLRGKGHYVGTVMAVTLAQDGWFGEGDDFFFIDGEEVPSLQGTGSEDYFNDAWGFRERTTPWFGQPRWQGYAAGDSGIMYRWHVLDPVGFEKSLRVAIEHKGNRAESEEAWYIERPDFLSSVAYWYQEGEPSRWEPLPDWADRRVPWRGQHLVRCYQDLRSRPGVRVETAGFFGSRPSLCWEARSEAERLSLPFTVEQSGRHAARLTAFACPEGGRFRLQVDGEETREPLELHAREWEERDLLLGEYSLARGEHRITMEALAPGHFRAEELRLLALPPEANRLVKTHNEAHFVRLGIGRALYAFRLAFGRLPEDIAEAVELGFLDTRYLNDENGHPLTFSREEDQMVAESTEGGWRHAWRGLDARR
;
A
#
# COMPACT_ATOMS: atom_id res chain seq x y z
N PHE A 1 -8.40 14.78 5.49
CA PHE A 1 -8.33 15.30 4.11
C PHE A 1 -7.96 14.24 3.06
N ALA A 2 -7.89 12.94 3.41
CA ALA A 2 -7.65 11.87 2.43
C ALA A 2 -6.34 11.95 1.62
N VAL A 3 -5.27 12.50 2.19
CA VAL A 3 -3.94 12.60 1.52
C VAL A 3 -2.86 11.70 2.14
N GLY A 4 -3.04 11.24 3.37
CA GLY A 4 -2.10 10.29 3.98
C GLY A 4 -0.78 10.96 4.29
N GLN A 5 0.33 10.27 4.02
CA GLN A 5 1.65 10.74 4.43
C GLN A 5 2.31 11.74 3.47
N LYS A 6 1.81 11.89 2.23
CA LYS A 6 2.31 12.86 1.27
C LYS A 6 1.15 13.64 0.64
N PRO A 7 1.34 14.92 0.27
CA PRO A 7 0.31 15.66 -0.46
C PRO A 7 -0.09 14.91 -1.74
N ALA A 8 -1.39 14.82 -1.97
CA ALA A 8 -1.99 14.31 -3.19
C ALA A 8 -3.21 15.18 -3.50
N VAL A 9 -3.56 15.31 -4.79
CA VAL A 9 -4.77 16.00 -5.19
C VAL A 9 -5.97 15.18 -4.72
N VAL A 10 -6.99 15.84 -4.17
CA VAL A 10 -8.26 15.21 -3.80
C VAL A 10 -9.39 16.09 -4.32
N ASN A 11 -10.19 15.55 -5.25
CA ASN A 11 -11.39 16.20 -5.75
C ASN A 11 -12.63 15.42 -5.29
N SER A 12 -13.00 15.57 -4.02
CA SER A 12 -14.23 15.01 -3.46
C SER A 12 -15.19 16.12 -2.99
N VAL A 13 -16.43 15.77 -2.68
CA VAL A 13 -17.41 16.77 -2.18
C VAL A 13 -17.10 17.18 -0.74
N PRO A 14 -16.87 16.27 0.22
CA PRO A 14 -16.69 16.68 1.62
C PRO A 14 -15.31 17.26 1.92
N VAL A 15 -14.28 16.88 1.16
CA VAL A 15 -12.91 17.39 1.31
C VAL A 15 -12.24 17.59 -0.04
N GLN A 16 -11.42 18.63 -0.14
CA GLN A 16 -10.61 18.89 -1.33
C GLN A 16 -9.18 19.21 -0.96
N VAL A 17 -8.25 18.78 -1.82
CA VAL A 17 -6.84 19.15 -1.73
C VAL A 17 -6.36 19.60 -3.10
N SER A 18 -5.92 20.86 -3.19
CA SER A 18 -5.39 21.41 -4.44
C SER A 18 -3.99 20.85 -4.74
N PRO A 19 -3.53 20.88 -6.01
CA PRO A 19 -2.14 20.56 -6.34
C PRO A 19 -1.12 21.41 -5.58
N SER A 20 -1.48 22.64 -5.22
CA SER A 20 -0.66 23.55 -4.41
C SER A 20 -0.68 23.27 -2.90
N GLY A 21 -1.46 22.28 -2.44
CA GLY A 21 -1.52 21.87 -1.03
C GLY A 21 -2.55 22.59 -0.16
N SER A 22 -3.50 23.32 -0.74
CA SER A 22 -4.63 23.90 0.00
C SER A 22 -5.60 22.81 0.44
N LEU A 23 -6.00 22.80 1.71
CA LEU A 23 -6.89 21.81 2.30
C LEU A 23 -8.26 22.43 2.62
N SER A 24 -9.33 21.94 2.00
CA SER A 24 -10.70 22.41 2.23
C SER A 24 -11.58 21.29 2.79
N CYS A 25 -12.43 21.62 3.75
CA CYS A 25 -13.36 20.71 4.41
C CYS A 25 -14.76 21.31 4.40
N TYR A 26 -15.73 20.57 3.88
CA TYR A 26 -17.12 20.97 3.71
C TYR A 26 -18.09 20.16 4.57
N TRP A 27 -17.58 19.28 5.44
CA TRP A 27 -18.41 18.62 6.46
C TRP A 27 -19.13 19.66 7.32
N ARG A 28 -20.43 19.49 7.51
CA ARG A 28 -21.21 20.32 8.43
C ARG A 28 -20.87 19.91 9.85
N MET A 29 -20.49 20.85 10.72
CA MET A 29 -20.11 20.56 12.10
C MET A 29 -20.97 21.37 13.07
N PRO A 30 -22.22 20.93 13.36
CA PRO A 30 -23.08 21.62 14.31
C PRO A 30 -22.43 21.71 15.70
N PHE A 31 -22.72 22.77 16.46
CA PHE A 31 -22.36 22.91 17.86
C PHE A 31 -23.41 23.75 18.59
N ALA A 32 -23.80 23.34 19.80
CA ALA A 32 -24.89 24.00 20.52
C ALA A 32 -24.45 25.22 21.35
N LYS A 33 -23.25 25.19 21.94
CA LYS A 33 -22.76 26.24 22.86
C LYS A 33 -21.52 26.97 22.33
N SER A 34 -20.50 26.21 21.92
CA SER A 34 -19.24 26.75 21.43
C SER A 34 -18.49 25.70 20.63
N ALA A 35 -17.66 26.14 19.68
CA ALA A 35 -16.67 25.30 18.99
C ALA A 35 -15.26 25.79 19.31
N ARG A 36 -14.32 24.85 19.46
CA ARG A 36 -12.89 25.14 19.61
C ARG A 36 -12.10 24.21 18.68
N ILE A 37 -11.31 24.80 17.80
CA ILE A 37 -10.37 24.08 16.94
C ILE A 37 -8.97 24.27 17.52
N VAL A 38 -8.27 23.16 17.76
CA VAL A 38 -6.89 23.16 18.27
C VAL A 38 -5.99 22.56 17.21
N VAL A 39 -4.96 23.29 16.81
CA VAL A 39 -3.90 22.79 15.93
C VAL A 39 -2.62 22.67 16.74
N ARG A 40 -2.00 21.49 16.69
CA ARG A 40 -0.75 21.18 17.38
C ARG A 40 0.27 20.69 16.37
N ASN A 41 1.44 21.30 16.34
CA ASN A 41 2.57 20.77 15.58
C ASN A 41 3.35 19.82 16.49
N ASP A 42 3.22 18.52 16.24
CA ASP A 42 3.92 17.49 17.01
C ASP A 42 5.27 17.09 16.39
N ASN A 43 5.65 17.69 15.26
CA ASN A 43 6.92 17.39 14.59
C ASN A 43 8.08 18.17 15.28
N PRO A 44 9.05 17.50 15.90
CA PRO A 44 10.19 18.16 16.55
C PRO A 44 11.19 18.75 15.54
N ASP A 45 11.19 18.25 14.30
CA ASP A 45 12.22 18.54 13.29
C ASP A 45 11.80 19.67 12.33
N ARG A 46 10.52 20.05 12.33
CA ARG A 46 9.98 21.04 11.37
C ARG A 46 9.03 22.01 12.05
N THR A 47 9.24 23.30 11.80
CA THR A 47 8.26 24.34 12.08
C THR A 47 7.22 24.41 10.96
N THR A 48 6.05 24.98 11.24
CA THR A 48 5.00 25.17 10.24
C THR A 48 4.39 26.55 10.36
N GLY A 49 4.13 27.19 9.22
CA GLY A 49 3.13 28.25 9.13
C GLY A 49 1.74 27.63 9.02
N LEU A 50 0.72 28.31 9.53
CA LEU A 50 -0.67 27.89 9.38
C LEU A 50 -1.51 29.07 8.90
N TYR A 51 -2.00 28.95 7.68
CA TYR A 51 -3.07 29.78 7.15
C TYR A 51 -4.36 28.99 7.25
N TRP A 52 -5.40 29.59 7.82
CA TRP A 52 -6.67 28.91 8.04
C TRP A 52 -7.83 29.89 7.95
N GLN A 53 -8.99 29.37 7.59
CA GLN A 53 -10.26 30.07 7.58
C GLN A 53 -11.35 29.10 8.06
N VAL A 54 -12.30 29.62 8.83
CA VAL A 54 -13.47 28.86 9.30
C VAL A 54 -14.70 29.70 9.04
N ASP A 55 -15.52 29.25 8.10
CA ASP A 55 -16.83 29.83 7.84
C ASP A 55 -17.90 29.07 8.63
N TRP A 56 -18.75 29.81 9.33
CA TRP A 56 -19.84 29.25 10.13
C TRP A 56 -21.09 30.12 10.00
N VAL A 57 -22.24 29.52 10.29
CA VAL A 57 -23.54 30.19 10.23
C VAL A 57 -24.13 30.18 11.63
N ALA A 58 -24.49 31.35 12.14
CA ALA A 58 -25.23 31.49 13.38
C ALA A 58 -26.69 31.05 13.17
N LEU A 59 -27.20 30.25 14.09
CA LEU A 59 -28.59 29.82 14.14
C LEU A 59 -29.16 30.18 15.51
N ASP A 60 -30.47 30.49 15.57
CA ASP A 60 -31.14 30.77 16.85
C ASP A 60 -31.14 29.54 17.77
N ALA A 61 -31.36 28.36 17.17
CA ALA A 61 -31.26 27.06 17.83
C ALA A 61 -30.96 25.95 16.81
N LEU A 62 -30.32 24.88 17.27
CA LEU A 62 -30.22 23.63 16.51
C LEU A 62 -31.50 22.79 16.70
N PRO A 63 -31.90 22.00 15.69
CA PRO A 63 -32.90 20.94 15.88
C PRO A 63 -32.55 20.02 17.07
N PRO A 64 -33.52 19.59 17.90
CA PRO A 64 -33.25 18.78 19.10
C PRO A 64 -32.53 17.45 18.83
N ASP A 65 -32.70 16.89 17.64
CA ASP A 65 -32.14 15.63 17.14
C ASP A 65 -30.89 15.84 16.26
N SER A 66 -30.24 16.99 16.37
CA SER A 66 -29.02 17.27 15.61
C SER A 66 -27.87 16.35 16.00
N GLY A 67 -27.35 15.60 15.03
CA GLY A 67 -26.08 14.89 15.17
C GLY A 67 -24.88 15.84 15.15
N TYR A 68 -23.86 15.54 15.97
CA TYR A 68 -22.58 16.22 15.98
C TYR A 68 -21.59 15.49 15.08
N PHE A 69 -20.75 16.23 14.35
CA PHE A 69 -19.74 15.64 13.49
C PHE A 69 -18.57 15.09 14.30
N HIS A 70 -18.16 13.88 13.96
CA HIS A 70 -17.00 13.22 14.53
C HIS A 70 -16.09 12.66 13.45
N ALA A 71 -14.80 12.73 13.71
CA ALA A 71 -13.78 12.06 12.93
C ALA A 71 -12.74 11.46 13.89
N ARG A 72 -12.34 10.21 13.66
CA ARG A 72 -11.42 9.50 14.56
C ARG A 72 -10.36 8.74 13.81
N TYR A 73 -9.10 9.05 14.13
CA TYR A 73 -7.94 8.34 13.64
C TYR A 73 -7.69 7.05 14.43
N ARG A 74 -7.27 6.00 13.73
CA ARG A 74 -6.79 4.73 14.25
C ARG A 74 -5.65 4.19 13.39
N GLN A 75 -4.82 3.33 13.95
CA GLN A 75 -3.73 2.64 13.25
C GLN A 75 -3.42 1.29 13.87
N GLU A 76 -2.78 0.43 13.08
CA GLU A 76 -2.07 -0.77 13.51
C GLU A 76 -0.80 -0.90 12.66
N TYR A 77 0.37 -0.73 13.29
CA TYR A 77 1.68 -0.72 12.66
C TYR A 77 2.60 -1.78 13.31
N PRO A 78 2.57 -3.04 12.86
CA PRO A 78 1.74 -3.63 11.79
C PRO A 78 0.31 -4.01 12.23
N ALA A 79 -0.53 -4.41 11.27
CA ALA A 79 -1.83 -5.06 11.54
C ALA A 79 -1.67 -6.34 12.38
N VAL A 80 -2.60 -6.57 13.30
CA VAL A 80 -2.51 -7.67 14.28
C VAL A 80 -3.21 -8.92 13.78
N SER A 81 -2.43 -9.98 13.52
CA SER A 81 -2.95 -11.30 13.12
C SER A 81 -3.95 -11.89 14.12
N GLY A 82 -4.91 -12.66 13.61
CA GLY A 82 -5.98 -13.34 14.34
C GLY A 82 -7.23 -12.48 14.57
N ARG A 83 -7.30 -11.27 14.00
CA ARG A 83 -8.48 -10.39 14.08
C ARG A 83 -8.53 -9.38 12.94
N ASP A 84 -9.71 -8.87 12.65
CA ASP A 84 -9.89 -7.81 11.66
C ASP A 84 -9.32 -6.47 12.14
N TYR A 85 -8.91 -5.63 11.20
CA TYR A 85 -8.54 -4.25 11.49
C TYR A 85 -9.80 -3.44 11.83
N LEU A 86 -9.92 -3.02 13.08
CA LEU A 86 -11.03 -2.18 13.52
C LEU A 86 -10.91 -0.77 12.93
N ILE A 87 -11.95 -0.29 12.27
CA ILE A 87 -12.07 1.09 11.77
C ILE A 87 -12.84 1.96 12.78
N ALA A 88 -13.97 1.46 13.28
CA ALA A 88 -14.83 2.16 14.23
C ALA A 88 -15.54 1.20 15.20
N ASP A 89 -15.79 1.66 16.41
CA ASP A 89 -16.56 1.00 17.49
C ASP A 89 -17.35 2.08 18.24
N LEU A 90 -18.50 2.43 17.67
CA LEU A 90 -19.32 3.57 18.04
C LEU A 90 -20.46 3.13 18.96
N ARG A 91 -20.83 3.99 19.90
CA ARG A 91 -21.99 3.80 20.79
C ARG A 91 -22.84 5.05 20.83
N GLY A 92 -24.15 4.87 20.86
CA GLY A 92 -25.13 5.93 20.78
C GLY A 92 -25.98 5.78 19.52
N LYS A 93 -26.60 6.89 19.10
CA LYS A 93 -27.47 6.96 17.93
C LYS A 93 -26.86 7.90 16.90
N GLY A 94 -26.80 7.48 15.65
CA GLY A 94 -26.14 8.26 14.61
C GLY A 94 -26.08 7.59 13.25
N HIS A 95 -25.18 8.07 12.41
CA HIS A 95 -24.92 7.49 11.10
C HIS A 95 -23.46 7.70 10.67
N TYR A 96 -22.88 6.65 10.10
CA TYR A 96 -21.53 6.64 9.54
C TYR A 96 -21.53 7.26 8.13
N VAL A 97 -20.56 8.14 7.85
CA VAL A 97 -20.52 8.94 6.62
C VAL A 97 -19.22 8.80 5.84
N GLY A 98 -18.25 8.03 6.31
CA GLY A 98 -17.11 7.69 5.47
C GLY A 98 -15.89 7.17 6.18
N THR A 99 -14.98 6.67 5.35
CA THR A 99 -13.70 6.07 5.73
C THR A 99 -12.62 6.67 4.87
N VAL A 100 -11.53 7.08 5.50
CA VAL A 100 -10.21 7.19 4.85
C VAL A 100 -9.37 6.07 5.39
N MET A 101 -8.64 5.36 4.54
CA MET A 101 -7.70 4.33 4.96
C MET A 101 -6.40 4.50 4.19
N ALA A 102 -5.27 4.19 4.83
CA ALA A 102 -3.95 4.16 4.22
C ALA A 102 -3.24 2.87 4.59
N VAL A 103 -2.44 2.37 3.65
CA VAL A 103 -1.64 1.14 3.78
C VAL A 103 -0.20 1.43 3.39
N THR A 104 0.76 0.84 4.09
CA THR A 104 2.12 0.61 3.60
C THR A 104 2.40 -0.88 3.63
N LEU A 105 2.80 -1.44 2.48
CA LEU A 105 2.97 -2.88 2.31
C LEU A 105 4.19 -3.38 3.07
N ALA A 106 4.04 -4.49 3.79
CA ALA A 106 5.08 -5.15 4.56
C ALA A 106 5.78 -6.31 3.80
N GLN A 107 5.21 -6.73 2.67
CA GLN A 107 5.71 -7.77 1.77
C GLN A 107 5.14 -7.55 0.36
N ASP A 108 5.70 -8.19 -0.66
CA ASP A 108 5.18 -8.11 -2.02
C ASP A 108 3.78 -8.76 -2.15
N GLY A 109 3.00 -8.31 -3.14
CA GLY A 109 1.64 -8.78 -3.42
C GLY A 109 0.54 -7.74 -3.10
N TRP A 110 -0.69 -8.09 -3.47
CA TRP A 110 -1.91 -7.33 -3.20
C TRP A 110 -2.38 -7.52 -1.76
N PHE A 111 -2.81 -6.43 -1.12
CA PHE A 111 -3.18 -6.41 0.29
C PHE A 111 -4.69 -6.51 0.56
N GLY A 112 -5.50 -6.34 -0.48
CA GLY A 112 -6.87 -5.86 -0.34
C GLY A 112 -7.95 -6.90 -0.62
N GLU A 113 -7.67 -8.19 -0.51
CA GLU A 113 -8.71 -9.23 -0.68
C GLU A 113 -9.70 -9.27 0.50
N GLY A 114 -9.38 -8.64 1.63
CA GLY A 114 -10.18 -8.71 2.84
C GLY A 114 -11.51 -7.94 2.77
N ASP A 115 -12.57 -8.55 3.29
CA ASP A 115 -13.93 -7.99 3.32
C ASP A 115 -14.06 -6.87 4.37
N ASP A 116 -14.92 -5.89 4.10
CA ASP A 116 -15.43 -4.96 5.10
C ASP A 116 -16.70 -5.50 5.79
N PHE A 117 -16.84 -5.20 7.08
CA PHE A 117 -17.96 -5.63 7.91
C PHE A 117 -18.53 -4.46 8.71
N PHE A 118 -19.86 -4.29 8.65
CA PHE A 118 -20.60 -3.38 9.51
C PHE A 118 -21.54 -4.18 10.41
N PHE A 119 -21.28 -4.15 11.71
CA PHE A 119 -22.11 -4.74 12.75
C PHE A 119 -22.96 -3.63 13.38
N ILE A 120 -24.23 -3.59 13.03
CA ILE A 120 -25.20 -2.59 13.46
C ILE A 120 -25.91 -3.06 14.74
N ASP A 121 -25.96 -2.18 15.74
CA ASP A 121 -26.72 -2.34 16.99
C ASP A 121 -26.46 -3.63 17.78
N GLY A 122 -25.22 -4.12 17.70
CA GLY A 122 -24.72 -5.24 18.50
C GLY A 122 -24.98 -6.61 17.88
N GLU A 123 -25.27 -6.68 16.57
CA GLU A 123 -25.38 -7.94 15.85
C GLU A 123 -24.08 -8.77 15.88
N GLU A 124 -24.22 -10.10 15.95
CA GLU A 124 -23.10 -11.04 15.94
C GLU A 124 -22.62 -11.35 14.50
N VAL A 125 -23.54 -11.31 13.54
CA VAL A 125 -23.29 -11.50 12.10
C VAL A 125 -23.53 -10.14 11.44
N PRO A 126 -22.58 -9.61 10.66
CA PRO A 126 -22.73 -8.27 10.08
C PRO A 126 -23.83 -8.29 9.01
N SER A 127 -24.72 -7.30 9.08
CA SER A 127 -25.78 -7.10 8.09
C SER A 127 -25.26 -6.55 6.77
N LEU A 128 -24.13 -5.83 6.80
CA LEU A 128 -23.39 -5.40 5.61
C LEU A 128 -22.01 -6.06 5.62
N GLN A 129 -21.77 -6.87 4.60
CA GLN A 129 -20.51 -7.54 4.32
C GLN A 129 -20.10 -7.26 2.87
N GLY A 130 -18.85 -6.86 2.68
CA GLY A 130 -18.26 -6.66 1.36
C GLY A 130 -17.66 -7.93 0.76
N THR A 131 -16.74 -7.73 -0.18
CA THR A 131 -16.11 -8.80 -0.97
C THR A 131 -14.59 -8.61 -1.16
N GLY A 132 -14.06 -7.50 -0.66
CA GLY A 132 -12.69 -7.08 -0.86
C GLY A 132 -12.53 -5.61 -0.50
N SER A 133 -11.32 -5.23 -0.10
CA SER A 133 -10.99 -3.86 0.24
C SER A 133 -11.03 -2.97 -1.00
N GLU A 134 -10.63 -3.45 -2.18
CA GLU A 134 -10.80 -2.66 -3.40
C GLU A 134 -12.26 -2.42 -3.74
N ASP A 135 -13.10 -3.42 -3.52
CA ASP A 135 -14.53 -3.38 -3.79
C ASP A 135 -15.20 -2.38 -2.84
N TYR A 136 -14.83 -2.40 -1.55
CA TYR A 136 -15.28 -1.41 -0.58
C TYR A 136 -14.96 0.01 -1.02
N PHE A 137 -13.78 0.25 -1.61
CA PHE A 137 -13.38 1.54 -2.14
C PHE A 137 -13.75 1.75 -3.64
N ASN A 138 -14.71 0.97 -4.14
CA ASN A 138 -15.30 1.05 -5.48
C ASN A 138 -14.28 0.96 -6.63
N ASP A 139 -13.26 0.12 -6.50
CA ASP A 139 -12.42 -0.36 -7.60
C ASP A 139 -12.67 -1.85 -7.84
N ALA A 140 -11.91 -2.47 -8.74
CA ALA A 140 -11.86 -3.92 -8.89
C ALA A 140 -10.50 -4.31 -9.48
N TRP A 141 -10.00 -5.50 -9.14
CA TRP A 141 -8.71 -5.99 -9.64
C TRP A 141 -7.56 -5.05 -9.30
N GLY A 142 -7.42 -4.76 -8.01
CA GLY A 142 -6.45 -3.80 -7.47
C GLY A 142 -6.83 -2.34 -7.68
N PHE A 143 -5.95 -1.44 -7.24
CA PHE A 143 -6.20 0.00 -7.23
C PHE A 143 -5.62 0.77 -8.41
N ARG A 144 -6.33 1.84 -8.80
CA ARG A 144 -5.90 2.84 -9.77
C ARG A 144 -6.02 4.24 -9.20
N GLU A 145 -4.98 5.05 -9.38
CA GLU A 145 -4.99 6.44 -8.92
C GLU A 145 -6.16 7.22 -9.54
N ARG A 146 -7.07 7.68 -8.69
CA ARG A 146 -8.20 8.52 -9.09
C ARG A 146 -8.77 9.30 -7.92
N THR A 147 -9.46 10.38 -8.25
CA THR A 147 -10.24 11.16 -7.28
C THR A 147 -11.64 11.37 -7.84
N THR A 148 -12.68 11.09 -7.06
CA THR A 148 -14.07 11.31 -7.46
C THR A 148 -14.85 12.00 -6.33
N PRO A 149 -16.07 12.53 -6.60
CA PRO A 149 -16.91 13.15 -5.58
C PRO A 149 -17.09 12.33 -4.29
N TRP A 150 -17.14 10.99 -4.39
CA TRP A 150 -17.56 10.11 -3.29
C TRP A 150 -16.53 9.05 -2.88
N PHE A 151 -15.59 8.70 -3.75
CA PHE A 151 -14.55 7.71 -3.44
C PHE A 151 -13.28 7.97 -4.27
N GLY A 152 -12.18 7.36 -3.90
CA GLY A 152 -10.99 7.36 -4.74
C GLY A 152 -9.74 6.92 -4.02
N GLN A 153 -8.67 6.84 -4.79
CA GLN A 153 -7.34 6.45 -4.40
C GLN A 153 -6.38 7.57 -4.83
N PRO A 154 -6.22 8.64 -4.04
CA PRO A 154 -5.38 9.79 -4.43
C PRO A 154 -3.92 9.43 -4.70
N ARG A 155 -3.45 8.28 -4.19
CA ARG A 155 -2.11 7.76 -4.42
C ARG A 155 -2.12 6.24 -4.31
N TRP A 156 -1.43 5.57 -5.23
CA TRP A 156 -1.18 4.13 -5.22
C TRP A 156 0.18 3.84 -5.85
N GLN A 157 1.15 3.40 -5.05
CA GLN A 157 2.54 3.27 -5.52
C GLN A 157 2.84 1.95 -6.24
N GLY A 158 2.17 0.86 -5.86
CA GLY A 158 2.48 -0.46 -6.39
C GLY A 158 2.16 -1.58 -5.41
N TYR A 159 2.79 -2.73 -5.64
CA TYR A 159 2.54 -3.99 -4.96
C TYR A 159 3.78 -4.55 -4.26
N ALA A 160 4.83 -3.74 -4.12
CA ALA A 160 6.08 -4.17 -3.50
C ALA A 160 6.15 -3.75 -2.02
N ALA A 161 6.91 -4.49 -1.21
CA ALA A 161 7.17 -4.12 0.17
C ALA A 161 7.72 -2.68 0.25
N GLY A 162 7.12 -1.85 1.10
CA GLY A 162 7.45 -0.43 1.22
C GLY A 162 6.74 0.51 0.24
N ASP A 163 5.92 0.00 -0.68
CA ASP A 163 4.93 0.82 -1.38
C ASP A 163 3.76 1.17 -0.46
N SER A 164 3.10 2.28 -0.79
CA SER A 164 1.99 2.79 0.00
C SER A 164 0.81 3.24 -0.85
N GLY A 165 -0.36 3.26 -0.23
CA GLY A 165 -1.61 3.68 -0.81
C GLY A 165 -2.45 4.48 0.16
N ILE A 166 -3.33 5.33 -0.40
CA ILE A 166 -4.42 5.94 0.36
C ILE A 166 -5.70 5.91 -0.46
N MET A 167 -6.80 5.63 0.24
CA MET A 167 -8.12 5.46 -0.30
C MET A 167 -9.15 6.13 0.60
N TYR A 168 -10.25 6.60 0.00
CA TYR A 168 -11.40 7.13 0.71
C TYR A 168 -12.70 6.66 0.08
N ARG A 169 -13.73 6.55 0.93
CA ARG A 169 -15.13 6.40 0.54
C ARG A 169 -16.00 7.22 1.48
N TRP A 170 -16.90 8.01 0.90
CA TRP A 170 -17.85 8.86 1.60
C TRP A 170 -19.25 8.25 1.49
N HIS A 171 -19.75 7.73 2.61
CA HIS A 171 -21.12 7.25 2.77
C HIS A 171 -22.10 8.41 2.96
N VAL A 172 -22.07 9.39 2.05
CA VAL A 172 -22.95 10.58 2.11
C VAL A 172 -24.29 10.29 1.46
N LEU A 173 -24.28 9.58 0.34
CA LEU A 173 -25.50 9.17 -0.37
C LEU A 173 -26.08 7.87 0.20
N ASP A 174 -25.26 7.11 0.91
CA ASP A 174 -25.52 5.78 1.48
C ASP A 174 -25.04 5.69 2.95
N PRO A 175 -25.47 6.61 3.86
CA PRO A 175 -25.03 6.58 5.24
C PRO A 175 -25.47 5.30 5.96
N VAL A 176 -24.62 4.75 6.82
CA VAL A 176 -24.94 3.58 7.64
C VAL A 176 -25.45 4.03 9.00
N GLY A 177 -26.77 3.95 9.20
CA GLY A 177 -27.44 4.35 10.45
C GLY A 177 -27.30 3.32 11.58
N PHE A 178 -27.33 3.78 12.82
CA PHE A 178 -27.33 2.95 14.02
C PHE A 178 -28.08 3.65 15.17
N GLU A 179 -28.80 2.88 16.00
CA GLU A 179 -29.59 3.40 17.13
C GLU A 179 -28.90 3.19 18.48
N LYS A 180 -28.02 2.19 18.58
CA LYS A 180 -27.30 1.80 19.81
C LYS A 180 -25.79 1.76 19.62
N SER A 181 -25.32 1.19 18.51
CA SER A 181 -23.89 1.00 18.27
C SER A 181 -23.58 0.67 16.82
N LEU A 182 -22.36 0.97 16.38
CA LEU A 182 -21.85 0.53 15.10
C LEU A 182 -20.40 0.09 15.24
N ARG A 183 -20.11 -1.16 14.90
CA ARG A 183 -18.72 -1.63 14.74
C ARG A 183 -18.42 -1.80 13.26
N VAL A 184 -17.37 -1.15 12.78
CA VAL A 184 -16.87 -1.24 11.41
C VAL A 184 -15.48 -1.84 11.45
N ALA A 185 -15.26 -2.94 10.74
CA ALA A 185 -13.99 -3.61 10.64
C ALA A 185 -13.70 -3.98 9.18
N ILE A 186 -12.43 -4.23 8.86
CA ILE A 186 -12.01 -4.73 7.56
C ILE A 186 -10.94 -5.79 7.76
N GLU A 187 -11.03 -6.90 7.04
CA GLU A 187 -9.99 -7.91 7.05
C GLU A 187 -8.71 -7.35 6.42
N HIS A 188 -7.57 -7.62 7.04
CA HIS A 188 -6.27 -7.26 6.47
C HIS A 188 -5.67 -8.47 5.73
N LYS A 189 -6.39 -8.94 4.71
CA LYS A 189 -6.04 -10.16 3.97
C LYS A 189 -5.70 -9.88 2.52
N GLY A 190 -4.70 -10.58 2.01
CA GLY A 190 -4.29 -10.47 0.61
C GLY A 190 -3.42 -11.63 0.15
N ASN A 191 -2.78 -11.48 -1.01
CA ASN A 191 -1.96 -12.52 -1.61
C ASN A 191 -0.46 -12.26 -1.43
N ARG A 192 0.38 -13.26 -1.73
CA ARG A 192 1.83 -13.06 -1.95
C ARG A 192 2.07 -12.53 -3.37
N ALA A 193 3.35 -12.29 -3.71
CA ALA A 193 3.75 -11.85 -5.05
C ALA A 193 3.10 -12.69 -6.15
N GLU A 194 3.09 -14.01 -5.97
CA GLU A 194 2.35 -14.94 -6.81
C GLU A 194 1.14 -15.51 -6.06
N SER A 195 -0.04 -15.43 -6.68
CA SER A 195 -1.30 -15.89 -6.09
C SER A 195 -1.33 -17.38 -5.73
N GLU A 196 -0.54 -18.19 -6.44
CA GLU A 196 -0.40 -19.63 -6.19
C GLU A 196 0.37 -19.95 -4.90
N GLU A 197 1.20 -19.01 -4.41
CA GLU A 197 1.94 -19.22 -3.16
C GLU A 197 1.02 -19.05 -1.95
N ALA A 198 0.18 -18.01 -1.98
CA ALA A 198 -0.94 -17.80 -1.08
C ALA A 198 -1.83 -16.69 -1.63
N TRP A 199 -3.13 -16.92 -1.70
CA TRP A 199 -4.09 -15.93 -2.21
C TRP A 199 -4.72 -15.08 -1.10
N TYR A 200 -4.99 -15.70 0.05
CA TYR A 200 -5.83 -15.10 1.07
C TYR A 200 -5.27 -15.34 2.46
N ILE A 201 -4.24 -14.57 2.81
CA ILE A 201 -3.50 -14.63 4.08
C ILE A 201 -3.61 -13.32 4.83
N GLU A 202 -3.63 -13.37 6.17
CA GLU A 202 -3.54 -12.17 7.01
C GLU A 202 -2.19 -11.52 6.83
N ARG A 203 -2.17 -10.34 6.23
CA ARG A 203 -0.95 -9.61 5.91
C ARG A 203 -0.59 -8.65 7.04
N PRO A 204 0.69 -8.56 7.43
CA PRO A 204 1.14 -7.69 8.51
C PRO A 204 1.44 -6.28 7.98
N ASP A 205 0.61 -5.78 7.06
CA ASP A 205 0.79 -4.46 6.46
C ASP A 205 0.55 -3.36 7.51
N PHE A 206 1.11 -2.17 7.28
CA PHE A 206 0.96 -1.03 8.18
C PHE A 206 -0.31 -0.26 7.81
N LEU A 207 -1.35 -0.36 8.64
CA LEU A 207 -2.68 0.21 8.35
C LEU A 207 -2.98 1.41 9.24
N SER A 208 -3.62 2.41 8.64
CA SER A 208 -4.26 3.49 9.40
C SER A 208 -5.54 3.94 8.75
N SER A 209 -6.45 4.50 9.54
CA SER A 209 -7.74 4.96 9.06
C SER A 209 -8.23 6.19 9.81
N VAL A 210 -9.17 6.89 9.18
CA VAL A 210 -10.02 7.87 9.83
C VAL A 210 -11.47 7.50 9.53
N ALA A 211 -12.23 7.20 10.58
CA ALA A 211 -13.68 7.03 10.53
C ALA A 211 -14.37 8.40 10.64
N TYR A 212 -15.45 8.61 9.90
CA TYR A 212 -16.25 9.84 9.89
C TYR A 212 -17.72 9.50 10.14
N TRP A 213 -18.38 10.16 11.10
CA TRP A 213 -19.79 9.91 11.44
C TRP A 213 -20.45 11.12 12.08
N TYR A 214 -21.78 11.08 12.16
CA TYR A 214 -22.58 11.96 12.99
C TYR A 214 -23.26 11.16 14.09
N GLN A 215 -23.35 11.71 15.29
CA GLN A 215 -24.14 11.09 16.36
C GLN A 215 -24.74 12.10 17.34
N GLU A 216 -25.83 11.70 17.99
CA GLU A 216 -26.42 12.43 19.09
C GLU A 216 -25.56 12.28 20.36
N GLY A 217 -25.58 13.32 21.20
CA GLY A 217 -24.89 13.31 22.48
C GLY A 217 -23.36 13.25 22.37
N GLU A 218 -22.71 12.84 23.47
CA GLU A 218 -21.26 12.70 23.52
C GLU A 218 -20.82 11.33 22.98
N PRO A 219 -19.73 11.26 22.19
CA PRO A 219 -19.15 10.00 21.78
C PRO A 219 -18.52 9.28 22.96
N SER A 220 -18.37 7.97 22.83
CA SER A 220 -17.55 7.20 23.78
C SER A 220 -16.15 7.81 23.91
N ARG A 221 -15.56 7.77 25.11
CA ARG A 221 -14.17 8.20 25.29
C ARG A 221 -13.25 7.18 24.62
N TRP A 222 -12.37 7.70 23.77
CA TRP A 222 -11.38 6.91 23.06
C TRP A 222 -10.01 7.02 23.72
N GLU A 223 -9.14 6.05 23.42
CA GLU A 223 -7.72 6.13 23.77
C GLU A 223 -7.11 7.45 23.25
N PRO A 224 -6.05 7.98 23.89
CA PRO A 224 -5.32 9.11 23.32
C PRO A 224 -4.79 8.75 21.93
N LEU A 225 -4.60 9.78 21.09
CA LEU A 225 -3.84 9.57 19.86
C LEU A 225 -2.42 9.12 20.26
N PRO A 226 -1.81 8.16 19.55
CA PRO A 226 -0.41 7.81 19.79
C PRO A 226 0.47 9.06 19.63
N ASP A 227 1.68 9.06 20.19
CA ASP A 227 2.58 10.21 20.03
C ASP A 227 3.07 10.32 18.57
N TRP A 228 3.72 11.44 18.23
CA TRP A 228 4.16 11.68 16.85
C TRP A 228 5.09 10.61 16.29
N ALA A 229 5.99 10.06 17.12
CA ALA A 229 6.91 9.02 16.68
C ALA A 229 6.16 7.76 16.25
N ASP A 230 5.14 7.38 17.03
CA ASP A 230 4.37 6.15 16.83
C ASP A 230 3.26 6.32 15.79
N ARG A 231 2.82 7.56 15.49
CA ARG A 231 1.79 7.85 14.47
C ARG A 231 2.25 7.75 13.03
N ARG A 232 3.53 7.48 12.80
CA ARG A 232 4.12 7.35 11.47
C ARG A 232 4.48 5.90 11.23
N VAL A 233 4.36 5.47 9.99
CA VAL A 233 5.02 4.22 9.56
C VAL A 233 6.51 4.38 9.90
N PRO A 234 7.15 3.41 10.56
CA PRO A 234 8.43 3.59 11.25
C PRO A 234 9.64 3.60 10.29
N TRP A 235 9.55 4.36 9.20
CA TRP A 235 10.68 4.67 8.33
C TRP A 235 11.78 5.37 9.13
N ARG A 236 12.99 4.79 9.11
CA ARG A 236 14.21 5.35 9.68
C ARG A 236 15.01 6.02 8.57
N GLY A 237 15.06 7.34 8.62
CA GLY A 237 15.76 8.17 7.65
C GLY A 237 17.21 8.44 8.03
N GLN A 238 18.10 8.41 7.03
CA GLN A 238 19.51 8.74 7.15
C GLN A 238 19.88 9.76 6.07
N HIS A 239 20.14 11.01 6.50
CA HIS A 239 20.51 12.08 5.59
C HIS A 239 21.91 11.84 4.99
N LEU A 240 21.96 11.74 3.66
CA LEU A 240 23.19 11.42 2.92
C LEU A 240 24.22 12.54 2.98
N VAL A 241 23.80 13.78 3.24
CA VAL A 241 24.70 14.92 3.46
C VAL A 241 25.69 14.68 4.61
N ARG A 242 25.36 13.81 5.58
CA ARG A 242 26.29 13.43 6.66
C ARG A 242 27.58 12.79 6.13
N CYS A 243 27.55 12.16 4.95
CA CYS A 243 28.72 11.58 4.30
C CYS A 243 29.67 12.63 3.69
N TYR A 244 29.24 13.90 3.58
CA TYR A 244 30.03 14.95 2.93
C TYR A 244 31.40 15.14 3.57
N GLN A 245 31.49 15.05 4.91
CA GLN A 245 32.76 15.27 5.61
C GLN A 245 33.84 14.31 5.12
N ASP A 246 33.49 13.04 4.90
CA ASP A 246 34.43 12.01 4.44
C ASP A 246 34.67 12.07 2.93
N LEU A 247 33.71 12.60 2.18
CA LEU A 247 33.73 12.66 0.72
C LEU A 247 34.20 14.00 0.15
N ARG A 248 34.49 15.01 0.98
CA ARG A 248 34.80 16.37 0.52
C ARG A 248 36.03 16.49 -0.41
N SER A 249 36.94 15.52 -0.36
CA SER A 249 38.11 15.45 -1.25
C SER A 249 37.81 14.73 -2.57
N ARG A 250 36.66 14.06 -2.69
CA ARG A 250 36.22 13.37 -3.90
C ARG A 250 35.80 14.41 -4.95
N PRO A 251 36.37 14.38 -6.17
CA PRO A 251 35.96 15.29 -7.24
C PRO A 251 34.46 15.19 -7.54
N GLY A 252 33.83 16.33 -7.82
CA GLY A 252 32.41 16.40 -8.17
C GLY A 252 31.43 16.32 -6.99
N VAL A 253 31.90 16.01 -5.77
CA VAL A 253 31.04 15.96 -4.57
C VAL A 253 30.83 17.36 -3.99
N ARG A 254 29.57 17.72 -3.72
CA ARG A 254 29.17 18.99 -3.10
C ARG A 254 27.87 18.84 -2.31
N VAL A 255 27.52 19.87 -1.55
CA VAL A 255 26.22 19.98 -0.87
C VAL A 255 25.45 21.11 -1.52
N GLU A 256 24.19 20.83 -1.85
CA GLU A 256 23.25 21.86 -2.32
C GLU A 256 22.03 21.88 -1.41
N THR A 257 21.38 23.03 -1.33
CA THR A 257 20.12 23.20 -0.61
C THR A 257 19.01 23.59 -1.58
N ALA A 258 17.79 23.10 -1.32
CA ALA A 258 16.59 23.48 -2.06
C ALA A 258 15.47 23.86 -1.09
N GLY A 259 14.47 24.60 -1.59
CA GLY A 259 13.23 24.93 -0.88
C GLY A 259 13.15 26.38 -0.38
N PHE A 260 11.97 27.00 -0.56
CA PHE A 260 11.68 28.39 -0.15
C PHE A 260 11.34 28.53 1.35
N PHE A 261 10.83 27.47 2.01
CA PHE A 261 10.40 27.46 3.42
C PHE A 261 11.14 26.43 4.30
N GLY A 262 12.42 26.22 4.01
CA GLY A 262 13.27 25.31 4.76
C GLY A 262 14.35 24.75 3.85
N SER A 263 15.63 24.94 4.23
CA SER A 263 16.74 24.40 3.47
C SER A 263 16.75 22.88 3.60
N ARG A 264 16.51 22.16 2.50
CA ARG A 264 16.68 20.71 2.41
C ARG A 264 18.07 20.40 1.84
N PRO A 265 19.05 20.02 2.69
CA PRO A 265 20.38 19.71 2.21
C PRO A 265 20.40 18.38 1.48
N SER A 266 21.00 18.35 0.31
CA SER A 266 21.21 17.15 -0.49
C SER A 266 22.68 16.97 -0.84
N LEU A 267 23.14 15.73 -0.84
CA LEU A 267 24.44 15.37 -1.37
C LEU A 267 24.36 15.33 -2.89
N CYS A 268 25.25 16.05 -3.57
CA CYS A 268 25.39 16.04 -5.02
C CYS A 268 26.73 15.43 -5.41
N TRP A 269 26.74 14.67 -6.50
CA TRP A 269 27.95 14.12 -7.10
C TRP A 269 27.86 14.17 -8.62
N GLU A 270 28.85 14.76 -9.25
CA GLU A 270 29.03 14.75 -10.71
C GLU A 270 29.91 13.56 -11.12
N ALA A 271 29.31 12.60 -11.82
CA ALA A 271 30.05 11.53 -12.47
C ALA A 271 30.55 12.01 -13.85
N ARG A 272 31.85 11.86 -14.12
CA ARG A 272 32.50 12.41 -15.32
C ARG A 272 32.61 11.41 -16.46
N SER A 273 32.53 10.13 -16.16
CA SER A 273 32.55 9.04 -17.12
C SER A 273 31.65 7.89 -16.68
N GLU A 274 31.33 7.01 -17.62
CA GLU A 274 30.72 5.72 -17.33
C GLU A 274 31.58 4.88 -16.36
N ALA A 275 30.92 4.02 -15.59
CA ALA A 275 31.48 3.13 -14.57
C ALA A 275 32.19 3.84 -13.39
N GLU A 276 32.18 5.18 -13.31
CA GLU A 276 32.54 5.86 -12.07
C GLU A 276 31.58 5.45 -10.95
N ARG A 277 32.12 5.26 -9.75
CA ARG A 277 31.36 4.85 -8.57
C ARG A 277 31.49 5.85 -7.43
N LEU A 278 30.40 6.01 -6.70
CA LEU A 278 30.34 6.64 -5.39
C LEU A 278 29.63 5.71 -4.42
N SER A 279 30.20 5.47 -3.25
CA SER A 279 29.65 4.54 -2.25
C SER A 279 29.48 5.24 -0.92
N LEU A 280 28.24 5.27 -0.43
CA LEU A 280 27.84 5.98 0.78
C LEU A 280 27.55 4.96 1.88
N PRO A 281 28.13 5.11 3.09
CA PRO A 281 27.78 4.27 4.22
C PRO A 281 26.38 4.61 4.74
N PHE A 282 25.69 3.61 5.26
CA PHE A 282 24.49 3.77 6.09
C PHE A 282 24.48 2.70 7.20
N THR A 283 23.72 2.94 8.26
CA THR A 283 23.65 2.03 9.42
C THR A 283 22.28 1.37 9.52
N VAL A 284 22.26 0.11 9.94
CA VAL A 284 21.04 -0.65 10.24
C VAL A 284 21.02 -0.97 11.74
N GLU A 285 19.94 -0.58 12.42
CA GLU A 285 19.82 -0.72 13.88
C GLU A 285 19.42 -2.14 14.33
N GLN A 286 18.66 -2.85 13.50
CA GLN A 286 18.12 -4.18 13.78
C GLN A 286 18.33 -5.08 12.57
N SER A 287 18.86 -6.29 12.76
CA SER A 287 18.95 -7.28 11.68
C SER A 287 17.56 -7.70 11.23
N GLY A 288 17.35 -7.88 9.92
CA GLY A 288 16.11 -8.42 9.37
C GLY A 288 15.80 -7.91 7.97
N ARG A 289 14.55 -8.15 7.55
CA ARG A 289 14.01 -7.64 6.28
C ARG A 289 13.75 -6.15 6.37
N HIS A 290 14.17 -5.41 5.37
CA HIS A 290 13.97 -3.97 5.26
C HIS A 290 13.51 -3.59 3.87
N ALA A 291 12.44 -2.80 3.76
CA ALA A 291 12.21 -2.04 2.55
C ALA A 291 13.09 -0.79 2.56
N ALA A 292 13.74 -0.48 1.44
CA ALA A 292 14.61 0.69 1.31
C ALA A 292 14.04 1.67 0.28
N ARG A 293 13.97 2.96 0.64
CA ARG A 293 13.59 4.04 -0.26
C ARG A 293 14.61 5.16 -0.29
N LEU A 294 14.83 5.74 -1.47
CA LEU A 294 15.72 6.88 -1.68
C LEU A 294 14.91 8.12 -2.06
N THR A 295 15.07 9.19 -1.28
CA THR A 295 14.63 10.53 -1.69
C THR A 295 15.72 11.17 -2.53
N ALA A 296 15.50 11.25 -3.84
CA ALA A 296 16.41 11.82 -4.82
C ALA A 296 15.79 13.03 -5.53
N PHE A 297 16.61 13.77 -6.27
CA PHE A 297 16.13 14.87 -7.10
C PHE A 297 16.54 14.65 -8.55
N ALA A 298 15.57 14.73 -9.45
CA ALA A 298 15.84 14.73 -10.87
C ALA A 298 15.90 16.17 -11.40
N CYS A 299 16.76 16.40 -12.39
CA CYS A 299 17.04 17.70 -12.98
C CYS A 299 17.57 17.56 -14.42
N PRO A 300 17.72 18.65 -15.18
CA PRO A 300 18.21 18.60 -16.57
C PRO A 300 19.59 17.94 -16.71
N GLU A 301 20.47 18.14 -15.73
CA GLU A 301 21.82 17.57 -15.70
C GLU A 301 21.88 16.21 -15.00
N GLY A 302 20.74 15.67 -14.57
CA GLY A 302 20.67 14.43 -13.82
C GLY A 302 21.13 13.25 -14.66
N GLY A 303 21.92 12.39 -14.02
CA GLY A 303 22.50 11.21 -14.65
C GLY A 303 21.62 9.97 -14.54
N ARG A 304 22.14 8.89 -15.13
CA ARG A 304 21.59 7.55 -15.02
C ARG A 304 22.54 6.68 -14.20
N PHE A 305 22.05 6.04 -13.15
CA PHE A 305 22.88 5.29 -12.21
C PHE A 305 22.35 3.89 -11.96
N ARG A 306 23.23 2.89 -11.98
CA ARG A 306 22.96 1.58 -11.39
C ARG A 306 23.19 1.69 -9.89
N LEU A 307 22.21 1.28 -9.08
CA LEU A 307 22.32 1.28 -7.63
C LEU A 307 22.59 -0.14 -7.12
N GLN A 308 23.41 -0.24 -6.08
CA GLN A 308 23.68 -1.48 -5.38
C GLN A 308 23.61 -1.25 -3.87
N VAL A 309 22.99 -2.17 -3.14
CA VAL A 309 23.04 -2.24 -1.67
C VAL A 309 23.89 -3.45 -1.31
N ASP A 310 25.05 -3.22 -0.69
CA ASP A 310 26.07 -4.24 -0.41
C ASP A 310 26.46 -5.12 -1.61
N GLY A 311 26.40 -4.55 -2.81
CA GLY A 311 26.71 -5.23 -4.07
C GLY A 311 25.52 -5.94 -4.73
N GLU A 312 24.38 -6.05 -4.05
CA GLU A 312 23.11 -6.49 -4.66
C GLU A 312 22.50 -5.35 -5.47
N GLU A 313 22.24 -5.58 -6.76
CA GLU A 313 21.72 -4.55 -7.68
C GLU A 313 20.23 -4.30 -7.45
N THR A 314 19.81 -3.02 -7.48
CA THR A 314 18.39 -2.65 -7.46
C THR A 314 17.69 -3.08 -8.75
N ARG A 315 16.37 -3.33 -8.70
CA ARG A 315 15.59 -3.82 -9.85
C ARG A 315 15.75 -2.99 -11.14
N GLU A 316 15.79 -1.66 -11.02
CA GLU A 316 15.87 -0.75 -12.17
C GLU A 316 16.96 0.31 -11.97
N PRO A 317 17.64 0.75 -13.04
CA PRO A 317 18.52 1.91 -12.99
C PRO A 317 17.78 3.16 -12.54
N LEU A 318 18.46 3.96 -11.74
CA LEU A 318 18.03 5.27 -11.30
C LEU A 318 18.15 6.30 -12.43
N GLU A 319 17.00 6.77 -12.92
CA GLU A 319 16.92 7.90 -13.86
C GLU A 319 16.71 9.21 -13.11
N LEU A 320 17.67 10.12 -13.17
CA LEU A 320 17.55 11.46 -12.59
C LEU A 320 17.47 12.58 -13.64
N HIS A 321 17.41 12.25 -14.93
CA HIS A 321 17.20 13.26 -15.95
C HIS A 321 15.73 13.71 -15.98
N ALA A 322 15.48 15.02 -15.88
CA ALA A 322 14.16 15.60 -15.97
C ALA A 322 14.20 17.00 -16.60
N ARG A 323 13.09 17.43 -17.22
CA ARG A 323 13.00 18.79 -17.82
C ARG A 323 13.05 19.90 -16.78
N GLU A 324 12.49 19.64 -15.61
CA GLU A 324 12.43 20.55 -14.49
C GLU A 324 12.90 19.83 -13.24
N TRP A 325 13.17 20.61 -12.20
CA TRP A 325 13.53 20.08 -10.89
C TRP A 325 12.33 19.38 -10.25
N GLU A 326 12.53 18.12 -9.87
CA GLU A 326 11.49 17.31 -9.23
C GLU A 326 12.08 16.44 -8.11
N GLU A 327 11.32 16.25 -7.03
CA GLU A 327 11.62 15.25 -6.01
C GLU A 327 11.13 13.88 -6.49
N ARG A 328 11.97 12.87 -6.32
CA ARG A 328 11.66 11.46 -6.57
C ARG A 328 11.74 10.67 -5.25
N ASP A 329 10.72 9.86 -4.99
CA ASP A 329 10.65 8.94 -3.85
C ASP A 329 10.68 7.51 -4.36
N LEU A 330 11.86 6.91 -4.35
CA LEU A 330 12.16 5.74 -5.14
C LEU A 330 12.26 4.51 -4.25
N LEU A 331 11.54 3.46 -4.61
CA LEU A 331 11.70 2.16 -3.97
C LEU A 331 12.96 1.49 -4.52
N LEU A 332 13.89 1.16 -3.63
CA LEU A 332 15.11 0.42 -3.98
C LEU A 332 14.87 -1.10 -3.95
N GLY A 333 13.87 -1.54 -3.18
CA GLY A 333 13.52 -2.94 -3.01
C GLY A 333 13.52 -3.36 -1.54
N GLU A 334 13.39 -4.66 -1.35
CA GLU A 334 13.51 -5.34 -0.07
C GLU A 334 14.91 -5.96 0.09
N TYR A 335 15.51 -5.81 1.26
CA TYR A 335 16.84 -6.33 1.57
C TYR A 335 16.86 -7.04 2.92
N SER A 336 17.59 -8.15 3.00
CA SER A 336 17.93 -8.79 4.27
C SER A 336 19.24 -8.23 4.80
N LEU A 337 19.17 -7.32 5.77
CA LEU A 337 20.32 -6.59 6.28
C LEU A 337 20.65 -7.04 7.70
N ALA A 338 21.95 -7.17 8.01
CA ALA A 338 22.40 -7.37 9.38
C ALA A 338 22.35 -6.04 10.16
N ARG A 339 22.44 -6.09 11.49
CA ARG A 339 22.73 -4.89 12.28
C ARG A 339 24.18 -4.47 12.03
N GLY A 340 24.41 -3.21 11.67
CA GLY A 340 25.76 -2.68 11.47
C GLY A 340 25.85 -1.67 10.34
N GLU A 341 27.07 -1.52 9.80
CA GLU A 341 27.35 -0.66 8.66
C GLU A 341 27.13 -1.40 7.34
N HIS A 342 26.49 -0.70 6.40
CA HIS A 342 26.17 -1.16 5.06
C HIS A 342 26.54 -0.07 4.05
N ARG A 343 26.52 -0.38 2.76
CA ARG A 343 26.84 0.60 1.71
C ARG A 343 25.80 0.60 0.61
N ILE A 344 25.40 1.80 0.21
CA ILE A 344 24.73 2.04 -1.07
C ILE A 344 25.76 2.57 -2.06
N THR A 345 25.86 1.95 -3.22
CA THR A 345 26.79 2.29 -4.29
C THR A 345 26.03 2.73 -5.52
N MET A 346 26.39 3.89 -6.06
CA MET A 346 25.89 4.41 -7.31
C MET A 346 26.99 4.30 -8.36
N GLU A 347 26.75 3.51 -9.39
CA GLU A 347 27.60 3.39 -10.57
C GLU A 347 26.99 4.19 -11.72
N ALA A 348 27.74 5.13 -12.28
CA ALA A 348 27.29 5.93 -13.41
C ALA A 348 27.21 5.09 -14.69
N LEU A 349 26.05 5.07 -15.32
CA LEU A 349 25.87 4.46 -16.65
C LEU A 349 26.21 5.44 -17.79
N ALA A 350 26.31 6.73 -17.46
CA ALA A 350 26.77 7.81 -18.33
C ALA A 350 27.21 9.00 -17.44
N PRO A 351 27.98 9.97 -17.98
CA PRO A 351 28.24 11.22 -17.26
C PRO A 351 26.95 11.92 -16.86
N GLY A 352 26.90 12.48 -15.65
CA GLY A 352 25.71 13.16 -15.15
C GLY A 352 25.72 13.37 -13.64
N HIS A 353 24.68 14.04 -13.14
CA HIS A 353 24.57 14.40 -11.74
C HIS A 353 23.71 13.41 -10.95
N PHE A 354 24.28 12.91 -9.86
CA PHE A 354 23.53 12.28 -8.78
C PHE A 354 23.19 13.33 -7.73
N ARG A 355 21.95 13.35 -7.27
CA ARG A 355 21.53 14.19 -6.15
C ARG A 355 20.50 13.49 -5.28
N ALA A 356 20.81 13.33 -3.99
CA ALA A 356 19.91 12.70 -3.04
C ALA A 356 19.97 13.32 -1.65
N GLU A 357 18.84 13.27 -0.94
CA GLU A 357 18.67 13.81 0.41
C GLU A 357 18.85 12.73 1.46
N GLU A 358 18.10 11.64 1.32
CA GLU A 358 17.88 10.70 2.41
C GLU A 358 17.63 9.29 1.89
N LEU A 359 18.29 8.32 2.54
CA LEU A 359 17.94 6.90 2.46
C LEU A 359 17.04 6.57 3.66
N ARG A 360 15.88 5.97 3.40
CA ARG A 360 14.91 5.54 4.41
C ARG A 360 14.80 4.03 4.41
N LEU A 361 14.86 3.43 5.60
CA LEU A 361 14.67 2.00 5.81
C LEU A 361 13.42 1.75 6.65
N LEU A 362 12.58 0.82 6.23
CA LEU A 362 11.45 0.32 7.01
C LEU A 362 11.75 -1.11 7.40
N ALA A 363 11.94 -1.37 8.69
CA ALA A 363 12.00 -2.74 9.21
C ALA A 363 10.65 -3.42 8.98
N LEU A 364 10.67 -4.55 8.27
CA LEU A 364 9.48 -5.29 7.90
C LEU A 364 9.21 -6.40 8.93
N PRO A 365 7.94 -6.63 9.33
CA PRO A 365 7.58 -7.82 10.10
C PRO A 365 7.90 -9.11 9.32
N PRO A 366 7.88 -10.29 9.95
CA PRO A 366 7.97 -11.56 9.23
C PRO A 366 6.93 -11.64 8.11
N GLU A 367 7.29 -12.22 6.97
CA GLU A 367 6.31 -12.44 5.90
C GLU A 367 5.19 -13.34 6.39
N ALA A 368 3.95 -12.93 6.14
CA ALA A 368 2.83 -13.84 6.17
C ALA A 368 2.96 -14.82 5.00
N ASN A 369 2.81 -16.10 5.31
CA ASN A 369 2.90 -17.18 4.35
C ASN A 369 1.97 -18.33 4.76
N ARG A 370 1.59 -19.14 3.78
CA ARG A 370 0.83 -20.37 3.96
C ARG A 370 1.68 -21.55 3.48
N LEU A 371 2.31 -22.25 4.41
CA LEU A 371 3.20 -23.37 4.09
C LEU A 371 2.45 -24.51 3.38
N VAL A 372 1.28 -24.89 3.92
CA VAL A 372 0.38 -25.89 3.34
C VAL A 372 -0.81 -25.17 2.71
N LYS A 373 -0.89 -25.24 1.40
CA LYS A 373 -1.85 -24.55 0.54
C LYS A 373 -3.17 -25.31 0.57
N THR A 374 -4.26 -24.57 0.42
CA THR A 374 -5.61 -25.12 0.53
C THR A 374 -6.22 -25.36 -0.84
N HIS A 375 -7.45 -25.89 -0.85
CA HIS A 375 -8.26 -26.00 -2.05
C HIS A 375 -8.41 -24.67 -2.81
N ASN A 376 -8.34 -23.53 -2.13
CA ASN A 376 -8.42 -22.21 -2.77
C ASN A 376 -7.16 -21.91 -3.60
N GLU A 377 -5.97 -22.26 -3.10
CA GLU A 377 -4.74 -22.14 -3.88
C GLU A 377 -4.69 -23.18 -5.01
N ALA A 378 -5.20 -24.39 -4.76
CA ALA A 378 -5.37 -25.42 -5.79
C ALA A 378 -6.23 -24.95 -6.97
N HIS A 379 -7.18 -24.04 -6.75
CA HIS A 379 -7.98 -23.43 -7.81
C HIS A 379 -7.11 -22.70 -8.84
N PHE A 380 -6.06 -22.00 -8.43
CA PHE A 380 -5.18 -21.27 -9.36
C PHE A 380 -4.33 -22.22 -10.21
N VAL A 381 -3.85 -23.32 -9.63
CA VAL A 381 -3.19 -24.39 -10.39
C VAL A 381 -4.15 -24.97 -11.43
N ARG A 382 -5.40 -25.24 -11.04
CA ARG A 382 -6.43 -25.74 -11.95
C ARG A 382 -6.76 -24.75 -13.06
N LEU A 383 -6.86 -23.45 -12.76
CA LEU A 383 -7.08 -22.41 -13.75
C LEU A 383 -5.90 -22.31 -14.74
N GLY A 384 -4.66 -22.42 -14.25
CA GLY A 384 -3.46 -22.42 -15.10
C GLY A 384 -3.49 -23.57 -16.12
N ILE A 385 -3.75 -24.79 -15.66
CA ILE A 385 -3.91 -25.97 -16.52
C ILE A 385 -5.08 -25.78 -17.50
N GLY A 386 -6.25 -25.37 -17.02
CA GLY A 386 -7.44 -25.16 -17.85
C GLY A 386 -7.23 -24.13 -18.97
N ARG A 387 -6.51 -23.02 -18.68
CA ARG A 387 -6.12 -22.01 -19.67
C ARG A 387 -5.23 -22.59 -20.76
N ALA A 388 -4.20 -23.36 -20.38
CA ALA A 388 -3.30 -24.00 -21.31
C ALA A 388 -4.03 -24.98 -22.23
N LEU A 389 -4.91 -25.83 -21.66
CA LEU A 389 -5.70 -26.80 -22.41
C LEU A 389 -6.69 -26.13 -23.37
N TYR A 390 -7.33 -25.03 -22.94
CA TYR A 390 -8.19 -24.23 -23.81
C TYR A 390 -7.41 -23.64 -24.99
N ALA A 391 -6.25 -23.02 -24.71
CA ALA A 391 -5.38 -22.46 -25.75
C ALA A 391 -4.89 -23.54 -26.72
N PHE A 392 -4.48 -24.70 -26.21
CA PHE A 392 -4.08 -25.85 -27.02
C PHE A 392 -5.22 -26.29 -27.92
N ARG A 393 -6.44 -26.43 -27.39
CA ARG A 393 -7.62 -26.83 -28.18
C ARG A 393 -7.96 -25.82 -29.26
N LEU A 394 -7.85 -24.53 -29.01
CA LEU A 394 -8.02 -23.51 -30.03
C LEU A 394 -6.98 -23.62 -31.15
N ALA A 395 -5.73 -23.94 -30.81
CA ALA A 395 -4.64 -24.05 -31.78
C ALA A 395 -4.73 -25.32 -32.63
N PHE A 396 -5.06 -26.47 -32.04
CA PHE A 396 -5.00 -27.77 -32.69
C PHE A 396 -6.36 -28.39 -33.02
N GLY A 397 -7.47 -27.79 -32.56
CA GLY A 397 -8.83 -28.33 -32.72
C GLY A 397 -9.11 -29.57 -31.84
N ARG A 398 -8.15 -29.99 -31.02
CA ARG A 398 -8.21 -31.15 -30.11
C ARG A 398 -7.49 -30.83 -28.81
N LEU A 399 -7.72 -31.64 -27.78
CA LEU A 399 -6.88 -31.60 -26.57
C LEU A 399 -5.58 -32.36 -26.79
N PRO A 400 -4.55 -32.10 -25.96
CA PRO A 400 -3.30 -32.85 -26.05
C PRO A 400 -3.53 -34.31 -25.67
N GLU A 401 -2.76 -35.22 -26.26
CA GLU A 401 -2.84 -36.65 -25.94
C GLU A 401 -2.27 -36.93 -24.54
N ASP A 402 -1.19 -36.21 -24.19
CA ASP A 402 -0.53 -36.19 -22.89
C ASP A 402 -0.23 -34.74 -22.52
N ILE A 403 -0.27 -34.40 -21.22
CA ILE A 403 0.08 -33.05 -20.76
C ILE A 403 1.49 -32.64 -21.17
N ALA A 404 2.41 -33.61 -21.32
CA ALA A 404 3.78 -33.38 -21.78
C ALA A 404 3.80 -32.68 -23.15
N GLU A 405 2.85 -32.98 -24.04
CA GLU A 405 2.73 -32.32 -25.35
C GLU A 405 2.48 -30.80 -25.19
N ALA A 406 1.64 -30.41 -24.22
CA ALA A 406 1.37 -29.01 -23.94
C ALA A 406 2.58 -28.29 -23.32
N VAL A 407 3.38 -29.00 -22.51
CA VAL A 407 4.62 -28.46 -21.92
C VAL A 407 5.70 -28.30 -22.98
N GLU A 408 5.96 -29.32 -23.79
CA GLU A 408 6.98 -29.32 -24.85
C GLU A 408 6.73 -28.23 -25.89
N LEU A 409 5.45 -27.98 -26.22
CA LEU A 409 5.04 -26.92 -27.15
C LEU A 409 4.89 -25.54 -26.49
N GLY A 410 5.13 -25.43 -25.18
CA GLY A 410 5.15 -24.16 -24.46
C GLY A 410 3.76 -23.58 -24.13
N PHE A 411 2.70 -24.38 -24.18
CA PHE A 411 1.36 -23.97 -23.72
C PHE A 411 1.20 -24.00 -22.20
N LEU A 412 2.00 -24.82 -21.51
CA LEU A 412 1.94 -25.02 -20.06
C LEU A 412 3.35 -25.02 -19.45
N ASP A 413 3.54 -24.27 -18.36
CA ASP A 413 4.80 -24.30 -17.60
C ASP A 413 4.95 -25.59 -16.79
N THR A 414 6.18 -26.08 -16.65
CA THR A 414 6.52 -27.27 -15.83
C THR A 414 6.05 -27.18 -14.37
N ARG A 415 5.88 -25.98 -13.82
CA ARG A 415 5.28 -25.73 -12.49
C ARG A 415 3.95 -26.44 -12.31
N TYR A 416 3.13 -26.48 -13.36
CA TYR A 416 1.79 -27.07 -13.37
C TYR A 416 1.78 -28.59 -13.52
N LEU A 417 2.95 -29.24 -13.55
CA LEU A 417 3.06 -30.69 -13.37
C LEU A 417 2.98 -31.11 -11.89
N ASN A 418 3.02 -30.13 -10.98
CA ASN A 418 2.86 -30.33 -9.55
C ASN A 418 1.68 -29.51 -9.03
N ASP A 419 1.08 -29.97 -7.94
CA ASP A 419 -0.03 -29.29 -7.28
C ASP A 419 0.42 -28.04 -6.51
N GLU A 420 -0.51 -27.40 -5.82
CA GLU A 420 -0.28 -26.19 -5.02
C GLU A 420 0.77 -26.38 -3.90
N ASN A 421 0.97 -27.62 -3.45
CA ASN A 421 1.90 -28.01 -2.40
C ASN A 421 3.22 -28.59 -2.94
N GLY A 422 3.34 -28.74 -4.27
CA GLY A 422 4.53 -29.25 -4.93
C GLY A 422 4.55 -30.78 -5.11
N HIS A 423 3.43 -31.46 -4.88
CA HIS A 423 3.31 -32.89 -5.15
C HIS A 423 3.02 -33.14 -6.63
N PRO A 424 3.58 -34.20 -7.24
CA PRO A 424 3.32 -34.52 -8.64
C PRO A 424 1.84 -34.75 -8.92
N LEU A 425 1.34 -34.14 -10.00
CA LEU A 425 0.03 -34.41 -10.57
C LEU A 425 0.12 -35.58 -11.55
N THR A 426 -0.90 -36.42 -11.53
CA THR A 426 -1.11 -37.43 -12.58
C THR A 426 -2.12 -36.91 -13.58
N PHE A 427 -1.87 -37.15 -14.87
CA PHE A 427 -2.73 -36.70 -15.95
C PHE A 427 -3.26 -37.90 -16.73
N SER A 428 -4.53 -37.83 -17.13
CA SER A 428 -5.15 -38.87 -17.95
C SER A 428 -6.21 -38.29 -18.88
N ARG A 429 -6.47 -39.03 -19.96
CA ARG A 429 -7.49 -38.69 -20.95
C ARG A 429 -8.75 -39.50 -20.69
N GLU A 430 -9.86 -38.83 -20.44
CA GLU A 430 -11.19 -39.45 -20.30
C GLU A 430 -12.13 -38.85 -21.35
N GLU A 431 -12.36 -39.58 -22.44
CA GLU A 431 -13.17 -39.11 -23.58
C GLU A 431 -12.69 -37.75 -24.14
N ASP A 432 -13.51 -36.71 -24.03
CA ASP A 432 -13.18 -35.36 -24.44
C ASP A 432 -12.56 -34.52 -23.31
N GLN A 433 -12.24 -35.12 -22.16
CA GLN A 433 -11.69 -34.47 -20.97
C GLN A 433 -10.22 -34.82 -20.69
N MET A 434 -9.46 -33.81 -20.26
CA MET A 434 -8.16 -34.01 -19.62
C MET A 434 -8.38 -33.95 -18.12
N VAL A 435 -7.91 -34.95 -17.40
CA VAL A 435 -8.09 -35.10 -15.96
C VAL A 435 -6.73 -34.94 -15.29
N ALA A 436 -6.65 -34.09 -14.26
CA ALA A 436 -5.52 -34.04 -13.35
C ALA A 436 -5.94 -34.51 -11.96
N GLU A 437 -5.10 -35.30 -11.32
CA GLU A 437 -5.30 -35.78 -9.95
C GLU A 437 -4.04 -35.56 -9.13
N SER A 438 -4.19 -34.87 -7.99
CA SER A 438 -3.14 -34.73 -7.00
C SER A 438 -3.03 -35.99 -6.15
N THR A 439 -1.84 -36.58 -6.18
CA THR A 439 -1.51 -37.83 -5.50
C THR A 439 -1.54 -37.70 -3.98
N GLU A 440 -1.26 -36.51 -3.44
CA GLU A 440 -1.21 -36.24 -1.99
C GLU A 440 -2.16 -35.11 -1.55
N GLY A 441 -2.49 -34.17 -2.45
CA GLY A 441 -3.38 -33.04 -2.17
C GLY A 441 -4.88 -33.37 -2.24
N GLY A 442 -5.24 -34.58 -2.68
CA GLY A 442 -6.59 -35.13 -2.55
C GLY A 442 -7.66 -34.48 -3.43
N TRP A 443 -7.26 -33.78 -4.51
CA TRP A 443 -8.19 -33.24 -5.49
C TRP A 443 -8.00 -33.86 -6.88
N ARG A 444 -9.13 -34.08 -7.56
CA ARG A 444 -9.22 -34.51 -8.96
C ARG A 444 -10.08 -33.52 -9.72
N HIS A 445 -9.62 -33.09 -10.90
CA HIS A 445 -10.32 -32.10 -11.72
C HIS A 445 -10.24 -32.45 -13.21
N ALA A 446 -11.28 -32.16 -13.97
CA ALA A 446 -11.41 -32.59 -15.36
C ALA A 446 -11.84 -31.43 -16.28
N TRP A 447 -11.03 -31.11 -17.29
CA TRP A 447 -11.30 -30.04 -18.26
C TRP A 447 -11.72 -30.60 -19.60
N ARG A 448 -12.81 -30.06 -20.15
CA ARG A 448 -13.19 -30.27 -21.57
C ARG A 448 -12.43 -29.36 -22.53
N GLY A 449 -11.66 -28.40 -22.04
CA GLY A 449 -10.95 -27.42 -22.87
C GLY A 449 -11.88 -26.46 -23.61
N LEU A 450 -13.08 -26.20 -23.09
CA LEU A 450 -14.06 -25.28 -23.69
C LEU A 450 -14.19 -23.94 -22.93
N ASP A 451 -13.73 -23.88 -21.68
CA ASP A 451 -13.64 -22.64 -20.89
C ASP A 451 -12.47 -22.80 -19.92
N ALA A 452 -11.58 -21.80 -19.89
CA ALA A 452 -10.45 -21.75 -18.98
C ALA A 452 -10.86 -21.67 -17.49
N ARG A 453 -12.12 -21.30 -17.20
CA ARG A 453 -12.66 -21.11 -15.85
C ARG A 453 -13.53 -22.27 -15.35
N ARG A 454 -13.80 -23.29 -16.18
CA ARG A 454 -14.71 -24.40 -15.86
C ARG A 454 -14.02 -25.75 -15.83
#